data_AF-A0A958UY87-F1
#
_entry.id   AF-A0A958UY87-F1
#
_cell.length_a   1.000
_cell.length_b   1.000
_cell.length_c   1.000
_cell.angle_alpha   90.00
_cell.angle_beta   90.00
_cell.angle_gamma   90.00
#
_symmetry.space_group_name_H-M   'P 1'
#
loop_
_entity.id
_entity.type
_entity.pdbx_description
1 polymer ?
#
loop_
_entity_poly.entity_id
_entity_poly.type
_entity_poly.pdbx_seq_one_letter_code
_entity_poly.pdbx_strand_id
1 'polypeptide(L)'
;MKNVICALIFCGLTLSLFAQDASVEKSTFGIQTGLLGIWIHNEARLSNRVALRSELGYDAGVFGNTVYDQYGFIMVPAITLEPRWYYNINKRKNKSKRIDGNSGNFISLKSTYHPDLLVI
;
A
#
# COMPACT_ATOMS: atom_id res chain seq x y z
N MET A 1 23.80 -41.06 -28.30
CA MET A 1 24.40 -40.00 -27.43
C MET A 1 24.14 -38.60 -27.95
N LYS A 2 24.42 -38.30 -29.22
CA LYS A 2 24.18 -36.98 -29.84
C LYS A 2 22.74 -36.44 -29.67
N ASN A 3 21.73 -37.30 -29.81
CA ASN A 3 20.31 -36.90 -29.68
C ASN A 3 19.92 -36.53 -28.23
N VAL A 4 20.57 -37.14 -27.23
CA VAL A 4 20.35 -36.83 -25.80
C VAL A 4 20.96 -35.48 -25.44
N ILE A 5 22.14 -35.19 -25.99
CA ILE A 5 22.82 -33.88 -25.84
C ILE A 5 21.97 -32.77 -26.46
N CYS A 6 21.40 -33.00 -27.65
CA CYS A 6 20.49 -32.04 -28.28
C CYS A 6 19.23 -31.77 -27.44
N ALA A 7 18.64 -32.81 -26.83
CA ALA A 7 17.47 -32.65 -25.96
C ALA A 7 17.79 -31.86 -24.68
N LEU A 8 18.96 -32.09 -24.07
CA LEU A 8 19.42 -31.36 -22.88
C LEU A 8 19.66 -29.87 -23.18
N ILE A 9 20.26 -29.54 -24.33
CA ILE A 9 20.47 -28.16 -24.77
C ILE A 9 19.12 -27.45 -24.99
N PHE A 10 18.14 -28.14 -25.58
CA PHE A 10 16.82 -27.58 -25.85
C PHE A 10 16.03 -27.29 -24.56
N CYS A 11 16.09 -28.17 -23.55
CA CYS A 11 15.48 -27.91 -22.24
C CYS A 11 16.16 -26.77 -21.45
N GLY A 12 17.44 -26.48 -21.72
CA GLY A 12 18.17 -25.38 -21.10
C GLY A 12 17.82 -23.98 -21.63
N LEU A 13 17.12 -23.88 -22.76
CA LEU A 13 16.80 -22.61 -23.44
C LEU A 13 15.38 -22.08 -23.14
N THR A 14 14.85 -22.36 -21.96
CA THR A 14 13.51 -21.88 -21.60
C THR A 14 13.53 -20.38 -21.27
N LEU A 15 12.89 -19.57 -22.11
CA LEU A 15 12.64 -18.17 -21.83
C LEU A 15 11.32 -18.03 -21.05
N SER A 16 11.39 -17.50 -19.83
CA SER A 16 10.20 -17.16 -19.06
C SER A 16 9.65 -15.81 -19.54
N LEU A 17 8.69 -15.84 -20.47
CA LEU A 17 8.00 -14.64 -20.94
C LEU A 17 6.73 -14.40 -20.10
N PHE A 18 6.72 -13.32 -19.31
CA PHE A 18 5.54 -12.92 -18.52
C PHE A 18 4.67 -11.94 -19.32
N ALA A 19 3.62 -12.45 -19.97
CA ALA A 19 2.65 -11.64 -20.73
C ALA A 19 1.55 -10.99 -19.85
N GLN A 20 1.64 -11.11 -18.53
CA GLN A 20 0.64 -10.53 -17.63
C GLN A 20 0.77 -9.01 -17.63
N ASP A 21 -0.32 -8.27 -17.64
CA ASP A 21 -0.26 -6.83 -17.40
C ASP A 21 0.28 -6.53 -15.99
N ALA A 22 1.01 -5.43 -15.84
CA ALA A 22 1.42 -4.98 -14.52
C ALA A 22 0.16 -4.49 -13.78
N SER A 23 -0.03 -5.00 -12.56
CA SER A 23 -1.18 -4.64 -11.74
C SER A 23 -0.76 -4.50 -10.28
N VAL A 24 -1.38 -3.56 -9.58
CA VAL A 24 -1.40 -3.55 -8.11
C VAL A 24 -2.02 -4.84 -7.59
N GLU A 25 -1.72 -5.32 -6.40
CA GLU A 25 -2.30 -6.50 -5.75
C GLU A 25 -3.81 -6.41 -5.61
N LYS A 26 -4.50 -7.57 -5.61
CA LYS A 26 -5.97 -7.58 -5.50
C LYS A 26 -6.44 -6.99 -4.17
N SER A 27 -5.77 -7.37 -3.10
CA SER A 27 -6.05 -6.90 -1.74
C SER A 27 -4.82 -7.14 -0.89
N THR A 28 -4.39 -6.14 -0.12
CA THR A 28 -3.38 -6.29 0.91
C THR A 28 -3.95 -5.80 2.24
N PHE A 29 -3.66 -6.52 3.31
CA PHE A 29 -4.10 -6.16 4.66
C PHE A 29 -2.88 -5.98 5.53
N GLY A 30 -2.95 -5.02 6.45
CA GLY A 30 -1.85 -4.75 7.36
C GLY A 30 -2.28 -3.96 8.58
N ILE A 31 -1.39 -3.96 9.56
CA ILE A 31 -1.48 -3.09 10.73
C ILE A 31 -0.32 -2.09 10.59
N GLN A 32 -0.61 -0.82 10.81
CA GLN A 32 0.36 0.25 10.84
C GLN A 32 0.31 0.90 12.22
N THR A 33 1.48 1.17 12.78
CA THR A 33 1.63 1.89 14.04
C THR A 33 2.64 3.01 13.83
N GLY A 34 2.49 4.09 14.56
CA GLY A 34 3.41 5.23 14.54
C GLY A 34 3.43 5.95 15.87
N LEU A 35 4.19 7.03 15.94
CA LEU A 35 4.27 7.87 17.15
C LEU A 35 2.91 8.43 17.56
N LEU A 36 2.03 8.66 16.57
CA LEU A 36 0.76 9.37 16.72
C LEU A 36 -0.44 8.49 16.39
N GLY A 37 -0.37 7.17 16.61
CA GLY A 37 -1.53 6.32 16.46
C GLY A 37 -1.28 4.89 16.01
N ILE A 38 -2.39 4.17 15.91
CA ILE A 38 -2.46 2.78 15.45
C ILE A 38 -3.62 2.63 14.47
N TRP A 39 -3.37 1.95 13.35
CA TRP A 39 -4.34 1.80 12.27
C TRP A 39 -4.29 0.39 11.70
N ILE A 40 -5.45 -0.20 11.50
CA ILE A 40 -5.61 -1.35 10.60
C ILE A 40 -5.96 -0.81 9.22
N HIS A 41 -5.40 -1.40 8.17
CA HIS A 41 -5.68 -0.98 6.81
C HIS A 41 -5.88 -2.14 5.86
N ASN A 42 -6.71 -1.88 4.85
CA ASN A 42 -6.87 -2.70 3.67
C ASN A 42 -6.59 -1.86 2.44
N GLU A 43 -5.83 -2.38 1.48
CA GLU A 43 -5.63 -1.75 0.19
C GLU A 43 -6.14 -2.68 -0.93
N ALA A 44 -7.31 -2.34 -1.47
CA ALA A 44 -8.02 -3.14 -2.46
C ALA A 44 -7.86 -2.57 -3.87
N ARG A 45 -7.69 -3.43 -4.86
CA ARG A 45 -7.60 -3.05 -6.28
C ARG A 45 -8.93 -2.52 -6.79
N LEU A 46 -8.93 -1.32 -7.35
CA LEU A 46 -10.03 -0.80 -8.17
C LEU A 46 -9.75 -1.01 -9.67
N SER A 47 -8.49 -0.87 -10.09
CA SER A 47 -8.01 -1.18 -11.44
C SER A 47 -6.54 -1.58 -11.42
N ASN A 48 -5.96 -1.99 -12.54
CA ASN A 48 -4.55 -2.40 -12.60
C ASN A 48 -3.56 -1.35 -12.04
N ARG A 49 -3.91 -0.07 -12.07
CA ARG A 49 -3.04 1.02 -11.55
C ARG A 49 -3.64 1.79 -10.39
N VAL A 50 -4.87 1.48 -9.97
CA VAL A 50 -5.56 2.22 -8.91
C VAL A 50 -5.95 1.25 -7.81
N ALA A 51 -5.52 1.55 -6.59
CA ALA A 51 -5.96 0.86 -5.39
C ALA A 51 -6.68 1.85 -4.47
N LEU A 52 -7.64 1.39 -3.69
CA LEU A 52 -8.24 2.14 -2.61
C LEU A 52 -7.72 1.60 -1.30
N ARG A 53 -7.05 2.45 -0.54
CA ARG A 53 -6.64 2.13 0.82
C ARG A 53 -7.67 2.67 1.80
N SER A 54 -8.22 1.78 2.60
CA SER A 54 -9.14 2.08 3.68
C SER A 54 -8.43 1.81 5.00
N GLU A 55 -8.40 2.78 5.91
CA GLU A 55 -7.80 2.66 7.23
C GLU A 55 -8.83 2.93 8.32
N LEU A 56 -8.74 2.18 9.41
CA LEU A 56 -9.51 2.39 10.63
C LEU A 56 -8.54 2.34 11.80
N GLY A 57 -8.61 3.33 12.69
CA GLY A 57 -7.65 3.40 13.79
C GLY A 57 -7.91 4.54 14.76
N TYR A 58 -6.87 4.89 15.51
CA TYR A 58 -6.84 6.04 16.39
C TYR A 58 -5.68 6.94 16.02
N ASP A 59 -5.97 8.22 15.82
CA ASP A 59 -4.97 9.28 15.70
C ASP A 59 -4.74 9.90 17.07
N ALA A 60 -3.47 10.10 17.42
CA ALA A 60 -3.08 10.79 18.63
C ALA A 60 -2.54 12.19 18.32
N GLY A 61 -2.88 13.16 19.16
CA GLY A 61 -2.44 14.55 19.03
C GLY A 61 -1.95 15.10 20.37
N VAL A 62 -0.88 15.90 20.33
CA VAL A 62 -0.46 16.73 21.46
C VAL A 62 -0.82 18.16 21.13
N PHE A 63 -1.52 18.82 22.05
CA PHE A 63 -1.83 20.25 21.94
C PHE A 63 -1.30 20.97 23.17
N GLY A 64 -0.86 22.21 22.95
CA GLY A 64 -0.31 23.06 24.00
C GLY A 64 -0.73 24.50 23.77
N ASN A 65 -1.10 25.19 24.85
CA ASN A 65 -1.40 26.61 24.83
C ASN A 65 -0.39 27.35 25.72
N THR A 66 0.42 28.22 25.11
CA THR A 66 1.44 29.03 25.79
C THR A 66 0.85 30.14 26.66
N VAL A 67 -0.42 30.50 26.48
CA VAL A 67 -1.10 31.55 27.25
C VAL A 67 -1.64 31.03 28.58
N TYR A 68 -2.02 29.74 28.65
CA TYR A 68 -2.62 29.13 29.84
C TYR A 68 -1.79 27.98 30.44
N ASP A 69 -0.58 27.73 29.92
CA ASP A 69 0.32 26.64 30.35
C ASP A 69 -0.36 25.25 30.40
N GLN A 70 -1.30 25.03 29.49
CA GLN A 70 -2.03 23.77 29.38
C GLN A 70 -1.48 22.96 28.21
N TYR A 71 -0.95 21.79 28.54
CA TYR A 71 -0.54 20.76 27.58
C TYR A 71 -1.44 19.54 27.76
N GLY A 72 -1.95 19.04 26.65
CA GLY A 72 -2.88 17.91 26.64
C GLY A 72 -2.51 16.90 25.57
N PHE A 73 -2.95 15.67 25.81
CA PHE A 73 -2.87 14.57 24.87
C PHE A 73 -4.29 14.10 24.56
N ILE A 74 -4.58 13.89 23.28
CA ILE A 74 -5.87 13.37 22.84
C ILE A 74 -5.65 12.19 21.90
N MET A 75 -6.51 11.18 22.00
CA MET A 75 -6.64 10.13 20.99
C MET A 75 -8.06 10.13 20.47
N VAL A 76 -8.21 10.20 19.16
CA VAL A 76 -9.50 10.24 18.48
C VAL A 76 -9.60 9.10 17.47
N PRO A 77 -10.76 8.45 17.33
CA PRO A 77 -10.97 7.48 16.28
C PRO A 77 -10.82 8.16 14.91
N ALA A 78 -10.28 7.44 13.94
CA ALA A 78 -10.03 7.95 12.60
C ALA A 78 -10.44 6.90 11.56
N ILE A 79 -11.26 7.32 10.61
CA ILE A 79 -11.63 6.55 9.42
C ILE A 79 -11.00 7.25 8.23
N THR A 80 -10.13 6.55 7.50
CA THR A 80 -9.42 7.12 6.34
C THR A 80 -9.75 6.36 5.08
N LEU A 81 -10.02 7.12 4.01
CA LEU A 81 -10.07 6.62 2.64
C LEU A 81 -8.99 7.33 1.81
N GLU A 82 -8.15 6.54 1.17
CA GLU A 82 -7.01 7.01 0.39
C GLU A 82 -6.93 6.26 -0.95
N PRO A 83 -7.58 6.75 -2.02
CA PRO A 83 -7.30 6.27 -3.37
C PRO A 83 -5.84 6.54 -3.74
N ARG A 84 -5.16 5.52 -4.28
CA ARG A 84 -3.76 5.55 -4.71
C ARG A 84 -3.65 5.18 -6.18
N TRP A 85 -3.04 6.06 -6.97
CA TRP A 85 -2.75 5.82 -8.38
C TRP A 85 -1.26 5.55 -8.61
N TYR A 86 -0.95 4.29 -8.94
CA TYR A 86 0.39 3.77 -9.18
C TYR A 86 0.86 4.03 -10.61
N TYR A 87 1.34 5.26 -10.86
CA TYR A 87 1.76 5.71 -12.19
C TYR A 87 2.98 4.95 -12.74
N ASN A 88 3.85 4.37 -11.88
CA ASN A 88 5.10 3.74 -12.32
C ASN A 88 5.10 2.20 -12.34
N ILE A 89 3.97 1.54 -12.08
CA ILE A 89 3.95 0.08 -11.89
C ILE A 89 4.37 -0.69 -13.16
N ASN A 90 3.91 -0.25 -14.33
CA ASN A 90 4.35 -0.79 -15.62
C ASN A 90 5.84 -0.55 -15.86
N LYS A 91 6.33 0.67 -15.56
CA LYS A 91 7.76 1.02 -15.70
C LYS A 91 8.64 0.14 -14.82
N ARG A 92 8.18 -0.23 -13.62
CA ARG A 92 8.89 -1.15 -12.73
C ARG A 92 8.93 -2.56 -13.29
N LYS A 93 7.77 -3.09 -13.72
CA LYS A 93 7.69 -4.42 -14.35
C LYS A 93 8.60 -4.53 -15.58
N ASN A 94 8.59 -3.54 -16.45
CA ASN A 94 9.44 -3.51 -17.66
C ASN A 94 10.94 -3.47 -17.34
N LYS A 95 11.33 -3.03 -16.14
CA LYS A 95 12.71 -3.03 -15.65
C LYS A 95 13.03 -4.26 -14.79
N SER A 96 12.18 -5.29 -14.84
CA SER A 96 12.27 -6.49 -14.01
C SER A 96 12.36 -6.17 -12.51
N LYS A 97 11.78 -5.05 -12.07
CA LYS A 97 11.70 -4.67 -10.67
C LYS A 97 10.48 -5.30 -10.03
N ARG A 98 10.63 -5.66 -8.76
CA ARG A 98 9.54 -6.12 -7.89
C ARG A 98 8.37 -5.12 -7.85
N ILE A 99 7.16 -5.64 -8.02
CA ILE A 99 5.89 -4.92 -7.93
C ILE A 99 4.95 -5.53 -6.88
N ASP A 100 5.38 -6.60 -6.21
CA ASP A 100 4.64 -7.30 -5.17
C ASP A 100 4.37 -6.37 -3.98
N GLY A 101 3.22 -6.56 -3.33
CA GLY A 101 2.78 -5.73 -2.21
C GLY A 101 2.59 -4.25 -2.60
N ASN A 102 2.24 -3.98 -3.86
CA ASN A 102 2.12 -2.63 -4.41
C ASN A 102 3.43 -1.84 -4.35
N SER A 103 4.56 -2.52 -4.55
CA SER A 103 5.89 -1.89 -4.65
C SER A 103 5.96 -0.96 -5.86
N GLY A 104 5.61 0.30 -5.67
CA GLY A 104 5.56 1.33 -6.71
C GLY A 104 5.39 2.72 -6.11
N ASN A 105 5.63 3.73 -6.94
CA ASN A 105 5.33 5.11 -6.57
C ASN A 105 3.90 5.41 -6.97
N PHE A 106 3.20 6.17 -6.13
CA PHE A 106 1.82 6.53 -6.34
C PHE A 106 1.58 8.00 -6.04
N ILE A 107 0.47 8.51 -6.55
CA ILE A 107 -0.15 9.77 -6.12
C ILE A 107 -1.43 9.38 -5.39
N SER A 108 -1.75 10.05 -4.28
CA SER A 108 -2.94 9.74 -3.50
C SER A 108 -3.63 10.99 -2.96
N LEU A 109 -4.91 10.81 -2.63
CA LEU A 109 -5.72 11.80 -1.92
C LEU A 109 -6.15 11.17 -0.59
N LYS A 110 -5.51 11.55 0.51
CA LYS A 110 -5.87 11.04 1.83
C LYS A 110 -7.01 11.87 2.40
N SER A 111 -8.15 11.24 2.62
CA SER A 111 -9.31 11.84 3.30
C SER A 111 -9.56 11.12 4.61
N THR A 112 -9.45 11.83 5.72
CA THR A 112 -9.66 11.29 7.08
C THR A 112 -10.86 11.96 7.71
N TYR A 113 -11.75 11.15 8.27
CA TYR A 113 -12.90 11.58 9.05
C TYR A 113 -12.70 11.14 10.50
N HIS A 114 -12.78 12.09 11.42
CA HIS A 114 -12.76 11.86 12.86
C HIS A 114 -14.20 11.92 13.36
N PRO A 115 -14.84 10.75 13.56
CA PRO A 115 -16.21 10.76 14.03
C PRO A 115 -16.27 11.17 15.50
N ASP A 116 -17.32 11.90 15.85
CA ASP A 116 -17.63 12.25 17.23
C ASP A 116 -18.29 11.06 17.97
N LEU A 117 -17.57 9.93 18.02
CA LEU A 117 -18.06 8.69 18.65
C LEU A 117 -17.64 8.58 20.13
N LEU A 118 -16.85 9.53 20.64
CA LEU A 118 -16.35 9.55 22.02
C LEU A 118 -16.52 10.95 22.64
N VAL A 119 -17.78 11.40 22.76
CA VAL A 119 -18.15 12.40 23.75
C VAL A 119 -18.37 11.65 25.07
N ILE A 120 -17.44 11.78 26.02
CA ILE A 120 -17.65 11.41 27.43
C ILE A 120 -17.34 12.65 28.25
#